data_AF-A0A914CV60-F1
#
_entry.id   AF-A0A914CV60-F1
#
_cell.length_a   1.000
_cell.length_b   1.000
_cell.length_c   1.000
_cell.angle_alpha   90.00
_cell.angle_beta   90.00
_cell.angle_gamma   90.00
#
_symmetry.space_group_name_H-M   'P 1'
#
loop_
_entity.id
_entity.type
_entity.pdbx_description
1 polymer ?
#
loop_
_entity_poly.entity_id
_entity_poly.type
_entity_poly.pdbx_seq_one_letter_code
_entity_poly.pdbx_strand_id
1 'polypeptide(L)'
;MSLTEPLPARPTTLKGNDLLSDALYVPQAITLGNQMETPIDNVKQVLDQETKDPSPLFTEMMYLSTELDEDQDQPSLFWEQTSRWIKYEQTVEGDGTRFSKPHITLLNVHSMLQLKNCIRRGVVLLDAETNSFVQLV
;
A
#
# COMPACT_ATOMS: atom_id res chain seq x y z
N MET A 1 -16.29 -4.94 8.02
CA MET A 1 -16.68 -5.56 6.73
C MET A 1 -16.34 -7.04 6.78
N SER A 2 -17.31 -7.92 6.49
CA SER A 2 -17.19 -9.37 6.70
C SER A 2 -16.26 -10.02 5.66
N LEU A 3 -15.45 -11.00 6.09
CA LEU A 3 -14.60 -11.84 5.24
C LEU A 3 -15.40 -12.74 4.26
N THR A 4 -16.73 -12.68 4.30
CA THR A 4 -17.65 -13.52 3.54
C THR A 4 -18.41 -12.80 2.43
N GLU A 5 -18.11 -11.52 2.15
CA GLU A 5 -18.74 -10.86 0.99
C GLU A 5 -18.27 -11.51 -0.32
N PRO A 6 -19.18 -11.87 -1.23
CA PRO A 6 -18.81 -12.45 -2.52
C PRO A 6 -17.94 -11.46 -3.30
N LEU A 7 -16.94 -11.99 -4.00
CA LEU A 7 -16.05 -11.18 -4.82
C LEU A 7 -16.88 -10.38 -5.84
N PRO A 8 -16.77 -9.03 -5.86
CA PRO A 8 -17.49 -8.23 -6.84
C PRO A 8 -17.04 -8.58 -8.26
N ALA A 9 -18.02 -8.60 -9.17
CA ALA A 9 -17.80 -8.90 -10.58
C ALA A 9 -16.85 -7.88 -11.23
N ARG A 10 -16.09 -8.36 -12.22
CA ARG A 10 -15.20 -7.54 -13.04
C ARG A 10 -16.01 -6.42 -13.73
N PRO A 11 -15.56 -5.15 -13.70
CA PRO A 11 -16.20 -4.08 -14.46
C PRO A 11 -16.20 -4.40 -15.96
N THR A 12 -17.36 -4.26 -16.61
CA THR A 12 -17.55 -4.56 -18.04
C THR A 12 -16.86 -3.58 -18.99
N THR A 13 -16.34 -2.47 -18.47
CA THR A 13 -15.59 -1.46 -19.23
C THR A 13 -14.15 -1.88 -19.54
N LEU A 14 -13.59 -2.86 -18.81
CA LEU A 14 -12.25 -3.40 -19.01
C LEU A 14 -12.30 -4.58 -20.00
N LYS A 15 -12.14 -4.30 -21.31
CA LYS A 15 -12.03 -5.34 -22.34
C LYS A 15 -10.57 -5.82 -22.45
N GLY A 16 -10.32 -7.11 -22.24
CA GLY A 16 -9.02 -7.76 -22.47
C GLY A 16 -8.42 -8.46 -21.24
N ASN A 17 -7.26 -9.09 -21.42
CA ASN A 17 -6.40 -9.60 -20.34
C ASN A 17 -5.50 -8.43 -19.90
N ASP A 18 -5.96 -7.65 -18.92
CA ASP A 18 -5.16 -6.56 -18.35
C ASP A 18 -4.44 -7.09 -17.12
N LEU A 19 -3.12 -7.13 -17.23
CA LEU A 19 -2.20 -7.73 -16.27
C LEU A 19 -2.38 -7.20 -14.85
N LEU A 20 -2.67 -5.90 -14.70
CA LEU A 20 -2.78 -5.26 -13.40
C LEU A 20 -4.16 -5.46 -12.77
N SER A 21 -5.23 -5.34 -13.56
CA SER A 21 -6.58 -5.58 -13.05
C SER A 21 -6.82 -7.08 -12.78
N ASP A 22 -6.27 -7.99 -13.57
CA ASP A 22 -6.45 -9.43 -13.36
C ASP A 22 -5.87 -9.90 -12.02
N ALA A 23 -4.73 -9.35 -11.59
CA ALA A 23 -4.17 -9.63 -10.26
C ALA A 23 -5.11 -9.21 -9.10
N LEU A 24 -5.98 -8.22 -9.33
CA LEU A 24 -6.88 -7.69 -8.30
C LEU A 24 -8.27 -8.37 -8.29
N TYR A 25 -8.78 -8.74 -9.46
CA TYR A 25 -10.15 -9.28 -9.61
C TYR A 25 -10.22 -10.80 -9.75
N VAL A 26 -9.17 -11.46 -10.25
CA VAL A 26 -9.18 -12.93 -10.42
C VAL A 26 -8.90 -13.60 -9.07
N PRO A 27 -9.63 -14.68 -8.71
CA PRO A 27 -9.28 -15.52 -7.58
C PRO A 27 -7.86 -16.06 -7.76
N GLN A 28 -6.95 -15.64 -6.87
CA GLN A 28 -5.61 -16.20 -6.82
C GLN A 28 -5.64 -17.39 -5.88
N ALA A 29 -5.64 -18.60 -6.46
CA ALA A 29 -5.41 -19.80 -5.68
C ALA A 29 -3.99 -19.68 -5.07
N ILE A 30 -3.88 -19.79 -3.75
CA ILE A 30 -2.58 -19.92 -3.10
C ILE A 30 -2.12 -21.35 -3.37
N THR A 31 -1.44 -21.55 -4.50
CA THR A 31 -0.83 -22.84 -4.81
C THR A 31 0.53 -22.90 -4.11
N LEU A 32 0.68 -23.81 -3.15
CA LEU A 32 1.98 -24.15 -2.57
C LEU A 32 2.76 -24.98 -3.60
N GLY A 33 3.56 -24.33 -4.45
CA GLY A 33 4.36 -24.99 -5.49
C GLY A 33 4.79 -24.03 -6.61
N ASN A 34 5.67 -24.51 -7.48
CA ASN A 34 6.27 -23.72 -8.57
C ASN A 34 5.43 -23.85 -9.86
N GLN A 35 4.14 -23.48 -9.81
CA GLN A 35 3.35 -23.43 -11.03
C GLN A 35 3.80 -22.23 -11.88
N MET A 36 4.14 -22.50 -13.14
CA MET A 36 4.37 -21.48 -14.15
C MET A 36 3.00 -21.11 -14.73
N GLU A 37 2.73 -19.81 -14.93
CA GLU A 37 1.49 -19.22 -15.50
C GLU A 37 0.44 -18.68 -14.51
N THR A 38 0.85 -18.18 -13.33
CA THR A 38 -0.06 -17.36 -12.50
C THR A 38 -0.07 -15.89 -12.96
N PRO A 39 -1.12 -15.11 -12.65
CA PRO A 39 -1.11 -13.66 -12.92
C PRO A 39 0.09 -12.93 -12.28
N ILE A 40 0.61 -13.44 -11.17
CA ILE A 40 1.80 -12.89 -10.50
C ILE A 40 3.05 -13.14 -11.33
N ASP A 41 3.16 -14.29 -12.00
CA ASP A 41 4.33 -14.61 -12.83
C ASP A 41 4.41 -13.71 -14.06
N ASN A 42 3.25 -13.36 -14.65
CA ASN A 42 3.19 -12.41 -15.74
C ASN A 42 3.69 -11.02 -15.31
N VAL A 43 3.33 -10.56 -14.09
CA VAL A 43 3.84 -9.29 -13.54
C VAL A 43 5.34 -9.36 -13.31
N LYS A 44 5.83 -10.46 -12.70
CA LYS A 44 7.27 -10.67 -12.47
C LYS A 44 8.05 -10.66 -13.77
N GLN A 45 7.57 -11.35 -14.81
CA GLN A 45 8.26 -11.40 -16.11
C GLN A 45 8.40 -10.02 -16.74
N VAL A 46 7.42 -9.13 -16.56
CA VAL A 46 7.51 -7.73 -17.03
C VAL A 46 8.53 -6.95 -16.19
N LEU A 47 8.52 -7.13 -14.87
CA LEU A 47 9.49 -6.46 -13.98
C LEU A 47 10.93 -6.94 -14.22
N ASP A 48 11.14 -8.22 -14.50
CA ASP A 48 12.46 -8.81 -14.76
C ASP A 48 13.05 -8.39 -16.12
N GLN A 49 12.25 -7.79 -17.01
CA GLN A 49 12.75 -7.19 -18.26
C GLN A 49 13.46 -5.85 -18.01
N GLU A 50 13.21 -5.21 -16.86
CA GLU A 50 13.92 -3.99 -16.47
C GLU A 50 15.35 -4.34 -16.04
N THR A 51 16.33 -3.82 -16.78
CA THR A 51 17.76 -4.11 -16.55
C THR A 51 18.36 -3.30 -15.40
N LYS A 52 17.61 -2.36 -14.83
CA LYS A 52 18.07 -1.46 -13.78
C LYS A 52 17.71 -2.03 -12.42
N ASP A 53 18.72 -2.18 -11.55
CA ASP A 53 18.48 -2.54 -10.16
C ASP A 53 17.50 -1.55 -9.52
N PRO A 54 16.45 -2.03 -8.82
CA PRO A 54 15.50 -1.16 -8.17
C PRO A 54 16.23 -0.33 -7.12
N SER A 55 16.08 0.99 -7.20
CA SER A 55 16.63 1.89 -6.20
C SER A 55 15.99 1.58 -4.85
N PRO A 56 16.75 1.63 -3.73
CA PRO A 56 16.18 1.38 -2.42
C PRO A 56 15.06 2.38 -2.15
N LEU A 57 13.85 1.85 -1.93
CA LEU A 57 12.71 2.68 -1.57
C LEU A 57 12.77 3.01 -0.08
N PHE A 58 12.73 4.30 0.22
CA PHE A 58 12.47 4.80 1.56
C PHE A 58 10.98 5.10 1.68
N THR A 59 10.34 4.57 2.72
CA THR A 59 8.90 4.76 2.98
C THR A 59 8.71 5.25 4.41
N GLU A 60 7.81 6.21 4.60
CA GLU A 60 7.39 6.70 5.92
C GLU A 60 5.88 6.56 6.07
N MET A 61 5.43 6.23 7.29
CA MET A 61 4.02 6.17 7.64
C MET A 61 3.70 7.34 8.57
N MET A 62 2.74 8.16 8.14
CA MET A 62 2.25 9.30 8.90
C MET A 62 0.83 9.00 9.43
N TYR A 63 0.52 9.51 10.61
CA TYR A 63 -0.82 9.51 11.19
C TYR A 63 -1.26 10.96 11.42
N LEU A 64 -2.56 11.26 11.22
CA LEU A 64 -3.10 12.59 11.47
C LEU A 64 -3.63 12.64 12.90
N SER A 65 -2.97 13.41 13.73
CA SER A 65 -3.32 13.61 15.14
C SER A 65 -4.01 14.94 15.36
N THR A 66 -4.80 14.99 16.42
CA THR A 66 -5.55 16.19 16.83
C THR A 66 -5.16 16.56 18.26
N GLU A 67 -4.81 17.82 18.50
CA GLU A 67 -4.51 18.33 19.84
C GLU A 67 -5.50 19.45 20.19
N LEU A 68 -6.16 19.29 21.34
CA LEU A 68 -7.06 20.27 21.92
C LEU A 68 -6.23 21.16 22.85
N ASP A 69 -6.12 22.43 22.48
CA ASP A 69 -5.46 23.44 23.31
C ASP A 69 -6.53 24.10 24.18
N GLU A 70 -6.33 24.21 25.50
CA GLU A 70 -7.34 24.75 26.42
C GLU A 70 -7.71 26.21 26.11
N ASP A 71 -6.80 26.93 25.46
CA ASP A 71 -6.93 28.32 25.06
C ASP A 71 -7.49 28.51 23.62
N GLN A 72 -7.76 27.43 22.88
CA GLN A 72 -8.26 27.49 21.50
C GLN A 72 -9.62 26.82 21.34
N ASP A 73 -10.55 27.48 20.65
CA ASP A 73 -11.88 26.95 20.34
C ASP A 73 -11.87 25.78 19.35
N GLN A 74 -10.76 25.57 18.62
CA GLN A 74 -10.64 24.52 17.61
C GLN A 74 -9.40 23.64 17.83
N PRO A 75 -9.51 22.30 17.63
CA PRO A 75 -8.37 21.41 17.71
C PRO A 75 -7.37 21.71 16.58
N SER A 76 -6.09 21.70 16.92
CA SER A 76 -5.02 21.74 15.93
C SER A 76 -4.83 20.36 15.31
N LEU A 77 -4.48 20.32 14.02
CA LEU A 77 -4.22 19.10 13.26
C LEU A 77 -2.75 19.05 12.87
N PHE A 78 -2.09 17.92 13.10
CA PHE A 78 -0.70 17.73 12.67
C PHE A 78 -0.42 16.28 12.26
N TRP A 79 0.57 16.11 11.39
CA TRP A 79 1.03 14.80 10.94
C TRP A 79 2.17 14.33 11.83
N GLU A 80 1.97 13.18 12.48
CA GLU A 80 3.00 12.51 13.26
C GLU A 80 3.55 11.32 12.48
N GLN A 81 4.87 11.13 12.54
CA GLN A 81 5.50 9.95 11.98
C GLN A 81 5.33 8.78 12.97
N THR A 82 4.92 7.61 12.46
CA THR A 82 4.71 6.41 13.28
C THR A 82 5.73 5.32 13.02
N SER A 83 6.12 5.14 11.74
CA SER A 83 7.12 4.15 11.32
C SER A 83 7.82 4.59 10.04
N ARG A 84 8.97 3.96 9.74
CA ARG A 84 9.71 4.11 8.50
C ARG A 84 10.36 2.81 8.04
N TRP A 85 10.62 2.71 6.74
CA TRP A 85 11.20 1.52 6.11
C TRP A 85 12.34 1.87 5.17
N ILE A 86 13.44 1.15 5.35
CA ILE A 86 14.47 0.94 4.32
C ILE A 86 14.96 -0.50 4.45
N LYS A 87 14.35 -1.40 3.67
CA LYS A 87 14.43 -2.88 3.80
C LYS A 87 13.84 -3.44 5.11
N TYR A 88 14.11 -2.79 6.23
CA TYR A 88 13.62 -3.12 7.58
C TYR A 88 12.75 -1.99 8.12
N GLU A 89 11.84 -2.34 9.01
CA GLU A 89 11.00 -1.41 9.74
C GLU A 89 11.70 -0.82 10.96
N GLN A 90 11.42 0.45 11.21
CA GLN A 90 11.67 1.10 12.49
C GLN A 90 10.43 1.88 12.90
N THR A 91 10.01 1.70 14.15
CA THR A 91 8.80 2.31 14.73
C THR A 91 9.21 3.42 15.67
N VAL A 92 8.43 4.49 15.74
CA VAL A 92 8.62 5.56 16.72
C VAL A 92 8.27 5.06 18.12
N GLU A 93 9.13 5.33 19.09
CA GLU A 93 8.98 4.94 20.48
C GLU A 93 9.30 6.10 21.43
N GLY A 94 8.88 5.95 22.69
CA GLY A 94 9.23 6.90 23.75
C GLY A 94 8.68 8.28 23.47
N ASP A 95 7.41 8.36 23.07
CA ASP A 95 6.70 9.62 22.82
C ASP A 95 7.40 10.50 21.76
N GLY A 96 7.77 9.89 20.62
CA GLY A 96 8.40 10.62 19.52
C GLY A 96 9.91 10.82 19.61
N THR A 97 10.56 10.39 20.70
CA THR A 97 11.97 10.73 20.94
C THR A 97 13.00 9.82 20.28
N ARG A 98 12.61 8.60 19.90
CA ARG A 98 13.54 7.62 19.31
C ARG A 98 12.85 6.64 18.35
N PHE A 99 13.65 6.01 17.51
CA PHE A 99 13.22 4.87 16.71
C PHE A 99 13.65 3.54 17.34
N SER A 100 12.85 2.50 17.13
CA SER A 100 13.20 1.13 17.48
C SER A 100 14.39 0.60 16.65
N LYS A 101 14.94 -0.54 17.06
CA LYS A 101 15.95 -1.24 16.25
C LYS A 101 15.31 -1.73 14.94
N PRO A 102 16.06 -1.74 13.82
CA PRO A 102 15.57 -2.29 12.56
C PRO A 102 15.08 -3.72 12.73
N HIS A 103 13.88 -4.01 12.28
CA HIS A 103 13.26 -5.34 12.39
C HIS A 103 12.46 -5.69 11.14
N ILE A 104 12.08 -6.97 11.02
CA ILE A 104 11.24 -7.47 9.91
C ILE A 104 9.78 -7.15 10.25
N THR A 105 9.09 -6.48 9.33
CA THR A 105 7.66 -6.19 9.47
C THR A 105 6.82 -7.45 9.53
N LEU A 106 5.88 -7.49 10.46
CA LEU A 106 4.84 -8.51 10.53
C LEU A 106 3.51 -7.89 10.12
N LEU A 107 2.97 -8.33 8.99
CA LEU A 107 1.69 -7.82 8.45
C LEU A 107 0.53 -8.73 8.84
N ASN A 108 -0.59 -8.11 9.23
CA ASN A 108 -1.84 -8.81 9.47
C ASN A 108 -2.53 -9.13 8.14
N VAL A 109 -2.95 -10.39 7.95
CA VAL A 109 -3.72 -10.85 6.79
C VAL A 109 -4.97 -10.00 6.56
N HIS A 110 -5.66 -9.59 7.63
CA HIS A 110 -6.83 -8.73 7.51
C HIS A 110 -6.49 -7.39 6.84
N SER A 111 -5.39 -6.76 7.27
CA SER A 111 -4.91 -5.50 6.69
C SER A 111 -4.50 -5.67 5.22
N MET A 112 -3.90 -6.79 4.85
CA MET A 112 -3.56 -7.09 3.45
C MET A 112 -4.80 -7.24 2.56
N LEU A 113 -5.85 -7.88 3.06
CA LEU A 113 -7.13 -7.99 2.34
C LEU A 113 -7.82 -6.63 2.19
N GLN A 114 -7.73 -5.77 3.22
CA GLN A 114 -8.21 -4.39 3.12
C GLN A 114 -7.41 -3.60 2.09
N LEU A 115 -6.08 -3.68 2.10
CA LEU A 115 -5.21 -3.02 1.11
C LEU A 115 -5.56 -3.44 -0.32
N LYS A 116 -5.76 -4.74 -0.56
CA LYS A 116 -6.23 -5.24 -1.86
C LYS A 116 -7.54 -4.56 -2.29
N ASN A 117 -8.48 -4.42 -1.36
CA ASN A 117 -9.75 -3.73 -1.64
C ASN A 117 -9.57 -2.23 -1.90
N CYS A 118 -8.67 -1.56 -1.17
CA CYS A 118 -8.32 -0.15 -1.38
C CYS A 118 -7.72 0.06 -2.77
N ILE A 119 -6.78 -0.77 -3.22
CA ILE A 119 -6.20 -0.66 -4.56
C ILE A 119 -7.27 -0.92 -5.63
N ARG A 120 -8.16 -1.88 -5.39
CA ARG A 120 -9.21 -2.27 -6.35
C ARG A 120 -10.31 -1.22 -6.53
N ARG A 121 -10.69 -0.51 -5.47
CA ARG A 121 -11.81 0.46 -5.48
C ARG A 121 -11.36 1.91 -5.38
N GLY A 122 -10.11 2.14 -5.01
CA GLY A 122 -9.54 3.45 -4.82
C GLY A 122 -9.20 4.12 -6.14
N VAL A 123 -8.77 5.37 -6.02
CA VAL A 123 -8.24 6.15 -7.15
C VAL A 123 -6.76 5.81 -7.31
N VAL A 124 -6.36 5.45 -8.52
CA VAL A 124 -4.96 5.21 -8.87
C VAL A 124 -4.56 6.23 -9.93
N LEU A 125 -3.63 7.11 -9.58
CA LEU A 125 -3.03 8.10 -10.47
C LEU A 125 -1.59 7.67 -10.75
N LEU A 126 -1.31 7.27 -12.00
CA LEU A 126 0.03 6.94 -12.47
C LEU A 126 0.56 8.09 -13.33
N ASP A 127 1.86 8.32 -13.28
CA ASP A 127 2.55 9.36 -14.07
C ASP A 127 1.95 10.77 -13.89
N ALA A 128 1.49 11.08 -12.67
CA ALA A 128 0.92 12.38 -12.35
C ALA A 128 2.00 13.48 -12.38
N GLU A 129 1.85 14.47 -13.26
CA GLU A 129 2.72 15.64 -13.38
C GLU A 129 2.41 16.66 -12.28
N THR A 130 2.87 16.41 -11.04
CA THR A 130 2.69 17.30 -9.90
C THR A 130 4.04 17.78 -9.37
N ASN A 131 4.12 19.07 -9.02
CA ASN A 131 5.36 19.68 -8.51
C ASN A 131 5.26 20.09 -7.03
N SER A 132 4.11 19.88 -6.38
CA SER A 132 3.94 20.13 -4.95
C SER A 132 2.84 19.26 -4.36
N PHE A 133 2.89 19.06 -3.04
CA PHE A 133 1.84 18.36 -2.30
C PHE A 133 0.46 19.03 -2.49
N VAL A 134 0.43 20.37 -2.55
CA VAL A 134 -0.82 21.14 -2.75
C VAL A 134 -1.43 20.89 -4.13
N GLN A 135 -0.62 20.59 -5.14
CA GLN A 135 -1.14 20.23 -6.48
C GLN A 135 -1.64 18.78 -6.54
N LEU A 136 -1.18 17.92 -5.64
CA LEU A 136 -1.55 16.52 -5.60
C LEU A 136 -2.88 16.28 -4.85
N VAL A 137 -3.20 17.11 -3.86
CA VAL A 137 -4.35 16.98 -2.95
C VAL A 137 -5.60 17.68 -3.47
#